data_AF-A0A924XIZ3-F1
#
_entry.id   AF-A0A924XIZ3-F1
#
_cell.length_a   1.000
_cell.length_b   1.000
_cell.length_c   1.000
_cell.angle_alpha   90.00
_cell.angle_beta   90.00
_cell.angle_gamma   90.00
#
_symmetry.space_group_name_H-M   'P 1'
#
loop_
_entity.id
_entity.type
_entity.pdbx_description
1 polymer ?
#
loop_
_entity_poly.entity_id
_entity_poly.type
_entity_poly.pdbx_seq_one_letter_code
_entity_poly.pdbx_strand_id
1 'polypeptide(L)'
;MSDPSRSHQAGALLEDVKLELDGVHRAALAADAGALRRGLDLAITMLEKATAAGLDDATGTTVAAVVASLETARSDLEGGALVEMAHLIETARTNLGRL
;
A
#
# COMPACT_ATOMS: atom_id res chain seq x y z
N MET A 1 19.82 -18.25 -5.91
CA MET A 1 20.59 -17.25 -5.13
C MET A 1 19.88 -15.93 -5.28
N SER A 2 19.28 -15.41 -4.20
CA SER A 2 18.67 -14.07 -4.22
C SER A 2 19.76 -13.02 -4.16
N ASP A 3 19.70 -12.01 -5.03
CA ASP A 3 20.62 -10.87 -5.03
C ASP A 3 20.34 -10.00 -3.78
N PRO A 4 21.29 -9.82 -2.86
CA PRO A 4 21.08 -9.04 -1.64
C PRO A 4 20.75 -7.56 -1.92
N SER A 5 21.19 -7.02 -3.06
CA SER A 5 20.90 -5.63 -3.48
C SER A 5 19.42 -5.43 -3.78
N ARG A 6 18.80 -6.47 -4.35
CA ARG A 6 17.38 -6.52 -4.69
C ARG A 6 16.48 -6.57 -3.46
N SER A 7 16.87 -7.36 -2.46
CA SER A 7 16.19 -7.43 -1.17
C SER A 7 16.28 -6.10 -0.41
N HIS A 8 17.44 -5.44 -0.43
CA HIS A 8 17.60 -4.10 0.17
C HIS A 8 16.72 -3.06 -0.52
N GLN A 9 16.67 -3.07 -1.85
CA GLN A 9 15.80 -2.18 -2.62
C GLN A 9 14.32 -2.41 -2.30
N ALA A 10 13.89 -3.67 -2.21
CA ALA A 10 12.51 -4.00 -1.86
C ALA A 10 12.16 -3.50 -0.45
N GLY A 11 13.05 -3.68 0.53
CA GLY A 11 12.88 -3.15 1.88
C GLY A 11 12.73 -1.62 1.91
N ALA A 12 13.58 -0.88 1.19
CA ALA A 12 13.47 0.57 1.11
C ALA A 12 12.13 1.03 0.50
N LEU A 13 11.65 0.35 -0.54
CA LEU A 13 10.35 0.64 -1.14
C LEU A 13 9.20 0.39 -0.16
N LEU A 14 9.26 -0.65 0.67
CA LEU A 14 8.23 -0.92 1.67
C LEU A 14 8.17 0.17 2.75
N GLU A 15 9.32 0.69 3.18
CA GLU A 15 9.37 1.82 4.13
C GLU A 15 8.75 3.10 3.53
N ASP A 16 9.05 3.40 2.27
CA ASP A 16 8.43 4.53 1.59
C ASP A 16 6.91 4.33 1.43
N VAL A 17 6.44 3.10 1.19
CA VAL A 17 4.99 2.80 1.13
C VAL A 17 4.33 3.02 2.49
N LYS A 18 4.97 2.65 3.60
CA LYS A 18 4.43 2.90 4.96
C LYS A 18 4.17 4.41 5.16
N LEU A 19 5.11 5.25 4.75
CA LEU A 19 4.97 6.71 4.82
C LEU A 19 3.84 7.23 3.92
N GLU A 20 3.70 6.69 2.71
CA GLU A 20 2.63 7.08 1.80
C GLU A 20 1.26 6.67 2.36
N LEU A 21 1.14 5.48 2.93
CA LEU A 21 -0.11 5.02 3.53
C LEU A 21 -0.53 5.85 4.75
N ASP A 22 0.42 6.40 5.51
CA ASP A 22 0.13 7.40 6.55
C ASP A 22 -0.41 8.70 5.96
N GLY A 23 0.03 9.09 4.76
CA GLY A 23 -0.56 10.19 3.99
C GLY A 23 -1.99 9.89 3.55
N VAL A 24 -2.20 8.72 2.95
CA VAL A 24 -3.52 8.23 2.48
C VAL A 24 -4.52 8.16 3.64
N HIS A 25 -4.11 7.65 4.80
CA HIS A 25 -4.97 7.57 5.97
C HIS A 25 -5.37 8.96 6.49
N ARG A 26 -4.43 9.91 6.54
CA ARG A 26 -4.76 11.30 6.88
C ARG A 26 -5.71 11.94 5.87
N ALA A 27 -5.54 11.66 4.58
CA ALA A 27 -6.44 12.12 3.53
C ALA A 27 -7.85 11.50 3.66
N ALA A 28 -7.95 10.22 4.06
CA ALA A 28 -9.23 9.57 4.37
C ALA A 28 -9.96 10.30 5.50
N LEU A 29 -9.26 10.60 6.61
CA LEU A 29 -9.83 11.33 7.74
C LEU A 29 -10.26 12.76 7.37
N ALA A 30 -9.54 13.39 6.44
CA ALA A 30 -9.85 14.73 5.95
C ALA A 30 -10.90 14.75 4.82
N ALA A 31 -11.37 13.59 4.35
CA ALA A 31 -12.21 13.44 3.16
C ALA A 31 -11.64 14.12 1.88
N ASP A 32 -10.31 14.15 1.75
CA ASP A 32 -9.63 14.69 0.57
C ASP A 32 -9.49 13.62 -0.51
N ALA A 33 -10.48 13.56 -1.40
CA ALA A 33 -10.53 12.60 -2.50
C ALA A 33 -9.34 12.73 -3.48
N GLY A 34 -8.80 13.95 -3.66
CA GLY A 34 -7.68 14.19 -4.56
C GLY A 34 -6.37 13.62 -4.01
N ALA A 35 -6.09 13.87 -2.73
CA ALA A 35 -4.94 13.30 -2.04
C ALA A 35 -5.07 11.78 -1.88
N LEU A 36 -6.27 11.27 -1.58
CA LEU A 36 -6.55 9.83 -1.49
C LEU A 36 -6.22 9.10 -2.79
N ARG A 37 -6.76 9.56 -3.92
CA ARG A 37 -6.54 8.92 -5.21
C ARG A 37 -5.05 8.85 -5.54
N ARG A 38 -4.36 9.99 -5.39
CA ARG A 38 -2.93 10.08 -5.69
C ARG A 38 -2.10 9.16 -4.81
N GLY A 39 -2.38 9.12 -3.51
CA GLY A 39 -1.60 8.29 -2.60
C GLY A 39 -1.87 6.80 -2.74
N LEU A 40 -3.12 6.40 -3.04
CA LEU A 40 -3.45 5.01 -3.36
C LEU A 40 -2.70 4.53 -4.60
N ASP A 41 -2.72 5.31 -5.69
CA ASP A 41 -2.01 4.97 -6.93
C ASP A 41 -0.49 4.89 -6.72
N LEU A 42 0.08 5.78 -5.91
CA LEU A 42 1.51 5.76 -5.57
C LEU A 42 1.86 4.51 -4.76
N ALA A 43 1.11 4.23 -3.69
CA ALA A 43 1.34 3.08 -2.81
C ALA A 43 1.26 1.75 -3.58
N ILE A 44 0.25 1.57 -4.44
CA ILE A 44 0.11 0.37 -5.28
C ILE A 44 1.33 0.23 -6.20
N THR A 45 1.69 1.29 -6.93
CA THR A 45 2.84 1.28 -7.86
C THR A 45 4.15 0.91 -7.15
N MET A 46 4.33 1.37 -5.92
CA MET A 46 5.53 1.09 -5.14
C MET A 46 5.57 -0.34 -4.59
N LEU A 47 4.43 -0.89 -4.19
CA LEU A 47 4.30 -2.30 -3.78
C LEU A 47 4.57 -3.26 -4.95
N GLU A 48 4.10 -2.92 -6.15
CA GLU A 48 4.41 -3.66 -7.38
C GLU A 48 5.92 -3.64 -7.67
N LYS A 49 6.57 -2.48 -7.53
CA LYS A 49 8.03 -2.35 -7.66
C LYS A 49 8.77 -3.15 -6.60
N ALA A 50 8.31 -3.16 -5.35
CA ALA A 50 8.91 -3.93 -4.27
C ALA A 50 8.83 -5.44 -4.59
N THR A 51 7.68 -5.88 -5.09
CA THR A 51 7.45 -7.27 -5.53
C THR A 51 8.41 -7.65 -6.67
N ALA A 52 8.54 -6.79 -7.68
CA ALA A 52 9.44 -7.01 -8.81
C ALA A 52 10.94 -6.97 -8.40
N ALA A 53 11.28 -6.20 -7.36
CA ALA A 53 12.62 -6.16 -6.81
C ALA A 53 13.00 -7.47 -6.10
N GLY A 54 12.02 -8.23 -5.59
CA GLY A 54 12.23 -9.58 -5.04
C GLY A 54 12.07 -9.62 -3.54
N LEU A 55 10.83 -9.89 -3.12
CA LEU A 55 10.45 -10.18 -1.73
C LEU A 55 10.58 -11.68 -1.45
N ASP A 56 10.81 -12.05 -0.19
CA ASP A 56 10.60 -13.43 0.25
C ASP A 56 9.10 -13.79 0.23
N ASP A 57 8.79 -15.09 0.27
CA ASP A 57 7.42 -15.60 0.09
C ASP A 57 6.43 -15.09 1.15
N ALA A 58 6.88 -14.93 2.41
CA ALA A 58 6.02 -14.47 3.50
C ALA A 58 5.70 -12.98 3.36
N THR A 59 6.72 -12.18 3.06
CA THR A 59 6.59 -10.74 2.78
C THR A 59 5.76 -10.51 1.52
N GLY A 60 6.00 -11.29 0.46
CA GLY A 60 5.24 -11.22 -0.80
C GLY A 60 3.75 -11.52 -0.62
N THR A 61 3.41 -12.52 0.21
CA THR A 61 2.00 -12.83 0.54
C THR A 61 1.32 -11.66 1.26
N THR A 62 2.01 -11.04 2.22
CA THR A 62 1.48 -9.88 2.96
C THR A 62 1.30 -8.68 2.04
N VAL A 63 2.29 -8.40 1.18
CA VAL A 63 2.25 -7.32 0.19
C VAL A 63 1.09 -7.53 -0.79
N ALA A 64 0.85 -8.74 -1.28
CA ALA A 64 -0.28 -9.04 -2.15
C ALA A 64 -1.64 -8.74 -1.48
N ALA A 65 -1.80 -9.09 -0.19
CA ALA A 65 -3.01 -8.77 0.57
C ALA A 65 -3.21 -7.25 0.78
N VAL A 66 -2.11 -6.52 0.99
CA VAL A 66 -2.12 -5.05 1.08
C VAL A 66 -2.54 -4.45 -0.26
N VAL A 67 -1.95 -4.88 -1.38
CA VAL A 67 -2.32 -4.40 -2.73
C VAL A 67 -3.80 -4.61 -3.00
N ALA A 68 -4.34 -5.80 -2.74
CA ALA A 68 -5.77 -6.08 -2.95
C ALA A 68 -6.69 -5.16 -2.11
N SER A 69 -6.28 -4.82 -0.88
CA SER A 69 -7.01 -3.89 -0.01
C SER A 69 -7.01 -2.47 -0.58
N LEU A 70 -5.86 -2.02 -1.12
CA LEU A 70 -5.72 -0.69 -1.72
C LEU A 70 -6.45 -0.57 -3.05
N GLU A 71 -6.46 -1.62 -3.87
CA GLU A 71 -7.23 -1.66 -5.11
C GLU A 71 -8.74 -1.59 -4.83
N THR A 72 -9.21 -2.29 -3.79
CA THR A 72 -10.61 -2.20 -3.33
C THR A 72 -10.92 -0.78 -2.86
N ALA A 73 -10.05 -0.18 -2.03
CA ALA A 73 -10.21 1.21 -1.58
C ALA A 73 -10.23 2.22 -2.74
N ARG A 74 -9.42 2.01 -3.79
CA ARG A 74 -9.44 2.83 -5.00
C ARG A 74 -10.75 2.69 -5.77
N SER A 75 -11.23 1.46 -5.94
CA SER A 75 -12.54 1.20 -6.59
C SER A 75 -13.68 1.86 -5.81
N ASP A 76 -13.66 1.79 -4.48
CA ASP A 76 -14.65 2.43 -3.60
C ASP A 76 -14.62 3.95 -3.74
N LEU A 77 -13.43 4.56 -3.81
CA LEU A 77 -13.26 5.99 -4.05
C LEU A 77 -13.85 6.42 -5.40
N GLU A 78 -13.59 5.65 -6.46
CA GLU A 78 -14.11 5.91 -7.82
C GLU A 78 -15.63 5.71 -7.91
N GLY A 79 -16.17 4.74 -7.17
CA GLY A 79 -17.61 4.44 -7.09
C GLY A 79 -18.39 5.31 -6.09
N GLY A 80 -17.72 6.13 -5.29
CA GLY A 80 -18.34 6.93 -4.22
C GLY A 80 -18.77 6.13 -2.99
N ALA A 81 -18.30 4.89 -2.83
CA ALA A 81 -18.63 3.98 -1.74
C ALA A 81 -17.64 4.12 -0.56
N LEU A 82 -17.60 5.29 0.08
CA LEU A 82 -16.54 5.64 1.06
C LEU A 82 -16.63 4.93 2.43
N VAL A 83 -17.70 4.18 2.71
CA VAL A 83 -18.02 3.71 4.07
C VAL A 83 -16.96 2.76 4.64
N GLU A 84 -16.36 1.90 3.81
CA GLU A 84 -15.37 0.90 4.25
C GLU A 84 -13.93 1.27 3.88
N MET A 85 -13.73 2.31 3.07
CA MET A 85 -12.43 2.69 2.53
C MET A 85 -11.41 3.00 3.62
N ALA A 86 -11.81 3.71 4.69
CA ALA A 86 -10.92 4.01 5.81
C ALA A 86 -10.46 2.74 6.56
N HIS A 87 -11.34 1.74 6.67
CA HIS A 87 -11.01 0.46 7.30
C HIS A 87 -10.06 -0.36 6.44
N LEU A 88 -10.23 -0.36 5.11
CA LEU A 88 -9.31 -0.98 4.16
C LEU A 88 -7.91 -0.36 4.23
N ILE A 89 -7.83 0.98 4.25
CA ILE A 89 -6.56 1.71 4.38
C ILE A 89 -5.88 1.39 5.73
N GLU A 90 -6.64 1.34 6.82
CA GLU A 90 -6.08 1.03 8.14
C GLU A 90 -5.58 -0.42 8.23
N THR A 91 -6.31 -1.35 7.62
CA THR A 91 -5.90 -2.75 7.54
C THR A 91 -4.62 -2.90 6.72
N ALA A 92 -4.53 -2.22 5.58
CA ALA A 92 -3.33 -2.17 4.75
C ALA A 92 -2.12 -1.63 5.53
N ARG A 93 -2.29 -0.51 6.25
CA ARG A 93 -1.25 0.06 7.13
C ARG A 93 -0.80 -0.91 8.21
N THR A 94 -1.75 -1.55 8.89
CA THR A 94 -1.48 -2.49 9.97
C THR A 94 -0.72 -3.71 9.46
N ASN A 95 -1.11 -4.27 8.31
CA ASN A 95 -0.44 -5.42 7.73
C ASN A 95 0.99 -5.08 7.28
N LEU A 96 1.17 -3.93 6.63
CA LEU A 96 2.48 -3.47 6.19
C LEU A 96 3.39 -3.12 7.38
N GLY A 97 2.85 -2.52 8.45
CA GLY A 97 3.59 -2.16 9.66
C GLY A 97 4.04 -3.36 10.51
N ARG A 98 3.60 -4.58 10.19
CA ARG A 98 4.04 -5.83 10.82
C ARG A 98 5.20 -6.51 10.08
N LEU A 99 5.54 -6.01 8.89
CA LEU A 99 6.72 -6.41 8.11
C LEU A 99 7.94 -5.62 8.59
#